data_AF-A0A6N3TAH8-F1
#
_entry.id   AF-A0A6N3TAH8-F1
#
_cell.length_a   1.000
_cell.length_b   1.000
_cell.length_c   1.000
_cell.angle_alpha   90.00
_cell.angle_beta   90.00
_cell.angle_gamma   90.00
#
_symmetry.space_group_name_H-M   'P 1'
#
loop_
_entity.id
_entity.type
_entity.pdbx_description
1 polymer ?
#
loop_
_entity_poly.entity_id
_entity_poly.type
_entity_poly.pdbx_seq_one_letter_code
_entity_poly.pdbx_strand_id
1 'polypeptide(L)'
;MSSVSNVPNASDMIVVGETDWNNQDFRLPIGEGVKDGKIIDYTAPSPSVSLQDQAVSLLKTQQVYVMQNYTVYGEDTPSNWLTYLKSLRDIATGIDTTSTELPTAPEA
;
A
#
# COMPACT_ATOMS: atom_id res chain seq x y z
N MET A 1 24.84 22.48 26.12
CA MET A 1 24.78 21.36 27.08
C MET A 1 25.87 21.56 28.12
N SER A 2 25.56 21.53 29.42
CA SER A 2 26.53 21.74 30.51
C SER A 2 27.12 20.45 31.09
N SER A 3 26.61 19.28 30.68
CA SER A 3 27.11 17.95 31.07
C SER A 3 26.81 16.92 29.99
N VAL A 4 27.70 15.93 29.85
CA VAL A 4 27.56 14.76 28.95
C VAL A 4 27.37 13.45 29.71
N SER A 5 27.10 13.52 31.02
CA SER A 5 26.95 12.34 31.91
C SER A 5 25.84 11.37 31.49
N ASN A 6 24.87 11.82 30.70
CA ASN A 6 23.77 11.01 30.18
C ASN A 6 23.92 10.64 28.70
N VAL A 7 25.07 10.94 28.08
CA VAL A 7 25.38 10.55 26.70
C VAL A 7 26.03 9.16 26.73
N PRO A 8 25.68 8.24 25.81
CA PRO A 8 26.36 6.94 25.68
C PRO A 8 27.88 7.09 25.47
N ASN A 9 28.63 6.01 25.67
CA ASN A 9 30.04 6.01 25.30
C ASN A 9 30.19 6.27 23.81
N ALA A 10 31.28 6.94 23.41
CA ALA A 10 31.52 7.26 22.01
C ALA A 10 31.60 6.00 21.12
N SER A 11 32.03 4.85 21.66
CA SER A 11 32.03 3.56 20.95
C SER A 11 30.63 3.04 20.60
N ASP A 12 29.62 3.51 21.32
CA ASP A 12 28.22 3.09 21.19
C ASP A 12 27.42 4.10 20.36
N MET A 13 28.08 5.17 19.89
CA MET A 13 27.48 6.23 19.08
C MET A 13 27.85 6.08 17.61
N ILE A 14 26.92 6.47 16.74
CA ILE A 14 27.17 6.58 15.29
C ILE A 14 27.55 8.03 15.00
N VAL A 15 28.71 8.22 14.36
CA VAL A 15 29.23 9.54 14.02
C VAL A 15 28.49 10.07 12.78
N VAL A 16 28.00 11.29 12.86
CA VAL A 16 27.52 12.08 11.71
C VAL A 16 28.69 12.95 11.24
N GLY A 17 29.08 12.83 9.97
CA GLY A 17 30.16 13.63 9.41
C GLY A 17 29.79 15.11 9.29
N GLU A 18 30.77 16.00 9.22
CA GLU A 18 30.52 17.45 9.03
C GLU A 18 29.76 17.73 7.72
N THR A 19 30.07 16.99 6.65
CA THR A 19 29.37 17.10 5.36
C THR A 19 27.89 16.76 5.51
N ASP A 20 27.58 15.63 6.16
CA ASP A 20 26.19 15.18 6.38
C ASP A 20 25.45 16.12 7.33
N TRP A 21 26.13 16.57 8.39
CA TRP A 21 25.58 17.55 9.32
C TRP A 21 25.23 18.88 8.62
N ASN A 22 26.02 19.31 7.65
CA ASN A 22 25.76 20.55 6.92
C ASN A 22 24.70 20.38 5.81
N ASN A 23 24.40 19.15 5.38
CA ASN A 23 23.32 18.85 4.45
C ASN A 23 21.95 19.05 5.12
N GLN A 24 21.08 19.86 4.52
CA GLN A 24 19.72 20.06 5.04
C GLN A 24 18.82 18.85 4.82
N ASP A 25 18.99 18.13 3.72
CA ASP A 25 18.17 16.96 3.38
C ASP A 25 18.41 15.82 4.39
N PHE A 26 19.66 15.63 4.81
CA PHE A 26 20.06 14.67 5.83
C PHE A 26 19.44 14.94 7.21
N ARG A 27 19.15 16.22 7.52
CA ARG A 27 18.61 16.63 8.84
C ARG A 27 17.08 16.61 8.90
N LEU A 28 16.41 16.19 7.81
CA LEU A 28 14.97 16.07 7.80
C LEU A 28 14.53 14.96 8.77
N PRO A 29 13.33 15.07 9.38
CA PRO A 29 12.79 14.05 10.27
C PRO A 29 12.45 12.72 9.57
N ILE A 30 12.60 12.68 8.23
CA ILE A 30 12.38 11.53 7.36
C ILE A 30 13.50 11.48 6.32
N GLY A 31 13.80 10.30 5.78
CA GLY A 31 14.77 10.14 4.70
C GLY A 31 16.06 9.46 5.11
N GLU A 32 16.34 9.37 6.42
CA GLU A 32 17.50 8.67 6.97
C GLU A 32 17.07 7.59 7.98
N GLY A 33 17.85 6.52 8.08
CA GLY A 33 17.66 5.43 9.03
C GLY A 33 18.99 4.83 9.48
N VAL A 34 18.97 4.09 10.59
CA VAL A 34 20.14 3.37 11.09
C VAL A 34 20.01 1.88 10.77
N LYS A 35 20.97 1.33 10.01
CA LYS A 35 21.05 -0.11 9.70
C LYS A 35 22.50 -0.58 9.79
N ASP A 36 22.71 -1.69 10.50
CA ASP A 36 24.03 -2.31 10.67
C ASP A 36 25.12 -1.32 11.15
N GLY A 37 24.74 -0.40 12.06
CA GLY A 37 25.64 0.61 12.63
C GLY A 37 25.98 1.77 11.70
N LYS A 38 25.28 1.94 10.57
CA LYS A 38 25.47 3.02 9.61
C LYS A 38 24.19 3.81 9.41
N ILE A 39 24.34 5.09 9.07
CA ILE A 39 23.25 5.93 8.60
C ILE A 39 23.07 5.64 7.10
N ILE A 40 21.84 5.38 6.69
CA ILE A 40 21.47 5.04 5.32
C ILE A 40 20.20 5.80 4.91
N ASP A 41 20.06 6.06 3.62
CA ASP A 41 18.81 6.55 3.06
C ASP A 41 17.66 5.61 3.41
N TYR A 42 16.66 6.15 4.11
CA TYR A 42 15.42 5.46 4.39
C TYR A 42 14.53 5.50 3.15
N THR A 43 14.34 4.34 2.52
CA THR A 43 13.28 4.14 1.53
C THR A 43 12.07 3.55 2.24
N ALA A 44 11.00 4.34 2.39
CA ALA A 44 9.74 3.82 2.90
C ALA A 44 9.23 2.70 1.99
N PRO A 45 8.75 1.56 2.54
CA PRO A 45 8.07 0.57 1.72
C PRO A 45 6.88 1.26 1.04
N SER A 46 6.71 1.02 -0.27
CA SER A 46 5.53 1.50 -0.97
C SER A 46 4.28 1.00 -0.23
N PRO A 47 3.28 1.85 0.03
CA PRO A 47 2.05 1.40 0.65
C PRO A 47 1.46 0.30 -0.23
N SER A 48 1.24 -0.88 0.34
CA SER A 48 0.52 -1.96 -0.35
C SER A 48 -0.90 -1.46 -0.62
N VAL A 49 -1.32 -1.43 -1.89
CA VAL A 49 -2.70 -1.11 -2.25
C VAL A 49 -3.61 -2.12 -1.54
N SER A 50 -4.55 -1.62 -0.74
CA SER A 50 -5.42 -2.49 0.06
C SER A 50 -6.27 -3.38 -0.86
N LEU A 51 -6.66 -4.56 -0.38
CA LEU A 51 -7.57 -5.44 -1.14
C LEU A 51 -8.90 -4.73 -1.48
N GLN A 52 -9.34 -3.82 -0.61
CA GLN A 52 -10.52 -2.98 -0.83
C GLN A 52 -10.33 -2.02 -2.01
N ASP A 53 -9.21 -1.30 -2.07
CA ASP A 53 -8.93 -0.37 -3.17
C ASP A 53 -8.77 -1.10 -4.51
N GLN A 54 -8.17 -2.30 -4.48
CA GLN A 54 -8.10 -3.16 -5.66
C GLN A 54 -9.50 -3.60 -6.10
N ALA A 55 -10.37 -4.02 -5.17
CA ALA A 55 -11.74 -4.41 -5.46
C ALA A 55 -12.59 -3.25 -5.99
N VAL A 56 -12.44 -2.03 -5.46
CA VAL A 56 -13.10 -0.82 -5.99
C VAL A 56 -12.75 -0.58 -7.45
N SER A 57 -11.47 -0.68 -7.78
CA SER A 57 -10.98 -0.47 -9.15
C SER A 57 -11.46 -1.57 -10.09
N LEU A 58 -11.35 -2.83 -9.66
CA LEU A 58 -11.76 -3.99 -10.45
C LEU A 58 -13.28 -4.00 -10.67
N LEU A 59 -14.08 -3.71 -9.65
CA LEU A 59 -15.54 -3.66 -9.75
C LEU A 59 -16.00 -2.70 -10.85
N LYS A 60 -15.42 -1.49 -10.93
CA LYS A 60 -15.74 -0.52 -11.98
C LYS A 60 -15.46 -1.09 -13.38
N THR A 61 -14.30 -1.67 -13.59
CA THR A 61 -13.93 -2.30 -14.87
C THR A 61 -14.88 -3.42 -15.25
N GLN A 62 -15.26 -4.27 -14.29
CA GLN A 62 -16.11 -5.44 -14.55
C GLN A 62 -17.58 -5.07 -14.75
N GLN A 63 -18.08 -4.02 -14.08
CA GLN A 63 -19.40 -3.47 -14.36
C GLN A 63 -19.52 -2.93 -15.79
N VAL A 64 -18.47 -2.26 -16.30
CA VAL A 64 -18.41 -1.82 -17.69
C VAL A 64 -18.41 -3.01 -18.65
N TYR A 65 -17.61 -4.03 -18.36
CA TYR A 65 -17.59 -5.27 -19.16
C TYR A 65 -18.97 -5.92 -19.25
N VAL A 66 -19.64 -6.15 -18.11
CA VAL A 66 -20.97 -6.76 -18.06
C VAL A 66 -22.01 -5.90 -18.79
N MET A 67 -21.97 -4.58 -18.60
CA MET A 67 -22.88 -3.67 -19.29
C MET A 67 -22.72 -3.76 -20.81
N GLN A 68 -21.48 -3.78 -21.31
CA GLN A 68 -21.16 -3.81 -22.74
C GLN A 68 -21.49 -5.14 -23.40
N ASN A 69 -21.33 -6.27 -22.69
CA ASN A 69 -21.52 -7.60 -23.29
C ASN A 69 -22.95 -8.13 -23.15
N TYR A 70 -23.72 -7.67 -22.15
CA TYR A 70 -25.07 -8.19 -21.91
C TYR A 70 -26.13 -7.08 -21.94
N THR A 71 -25.99 -6.07 -21.07
CA THR A 71 -27.08 -5.09 -20.82
C THR A 71 -27.41 -4.25 -22.05
N VAL A 72 -26.42 -3.80 -22.82
CA VAL A 72 -26.64 -2.98 -24.03
C VAL A 72 -27.41 -3.74 -25.12
N TYR A 73 -27.29 -5.07 -25.15
CA TYR A 73 -27.99 -5.93 -26.11
C TYR A 73 -29.35 -6.41 -25.60
N GLY A 74 -29.75 -6.01 -24.39
CA GLY A 74 -30.99 -6.48 -23.75
C GLY A 74 -30.91 -7.93 -23.25
N GLU A 75 -29.70 -8.46 -23.11
CA GLU A 75 -29.47 -9.81 -22.57
C GLU A 75 -29.39 -9.78 -21.05
N ASP A 76 -29.89 -10.85 -20.43
CA ASP A 76 -29.77 -11.05 -18.99
C ASP A 76 -28.31 -11.28 -18.60
N THR A 77 -27.86 -10.62 -17.54
CA THR A 77 -26.52 -10.87 -16.99
C THR A 77 -26.46 -12.27 -16.38
N PRO A 78 -25.51 -13.14 -16.78
CA PRO A 78 -25.37 -14.47 -16.22
C PRO A 78 -25.18 -14.46 -14.69
N SER A 79 -25.71 -15.49 -14.02
CA SER A 79 -25.74 -15.54 -12.54
C SER A 79 -24.35 -15.64 -11.90
N ASN A 80 -23.38 -16.26 -12.58
CA ASN A 80 -21.97 -16.30 -12.17
C ASN A 80 -21.34 -14.89 -12.17
N TRP A 81 -21.60 -14.08 -13.19
CA TRP A 81 -21.19 -12.67 -13.26
C TRP A 81 -21.83 -11.83 -12.15
N LEU A 82 -23.13 -12.02 -11.87
CA LEU A 82 -23.79 -11.34 -10.74
C LEU A 82 -23.18 -11.72 -9.39
N THR A 83 -22.82 -12.99 -9.19
CA THR A 83 -22.18 -13.49 -7.96
C THR A 83 -20.78 -12.91 -7.78
N TYR A 84 -20.00 -12.87 -8.86
CA TYR A 84 -18.68 -12.26 -8.90
C TYR A 84 -18.72 -10.76 -8.59
N LEU A 85 -19.60 -9.98 -9.23
CA LEU A 85 -19.74 -8.54 -8.98
C LEU A 85 -20.19 -8.24 -7.55
N LYS A 86 -21.07 -9.07 -6.96
CA LYS A 86 -21.46 -8.93 -5.55
C LYS A 86 -20.28 -9.18 -4.62
N SER A 87 -19.48 -10.22 -4.87
CA SER A 87 -18.29 -10.53 -4.07
C SER A 87 -17.28 -9.37 -4.12
N LEU A 88 -17.01 -8.82 -5.30
CA LEU A 88 -16.16 -7.64 -5.44
C LEU A 88 -16.72 -6.42 -4.70
N ARG A 89 -18.03 -6.19 -4.76
CA ARG A 89 -18.68 -5.09 -4.03
C ARG A 89 -18.57 -5.28 -2.52
N ASP A 90 -18.75 -6.49 -2.02
CA ASP A 90 -18.71 -6.76 -0.59
C ASP A 90 -17.28 -6.56 -0.04
N ILE A 91 -16.24 -6.93 -0.80
CA ILE A 91 -14.84 -6.58 -0.48
C ILE A 91 -14.61 -5.06 -0.58
N ALA A 92 -15.05 -4.43 -1.67
CA ALA A 92 -14.85 -3.00 -1.91
C ALA A 92 -15.52 -2.09 -0.87
N THR A 93 -16.61 -2.55 -0.26
CA THR A 93 -17.35 -1.82 0.78
C THR A 93 -16.91 -2.19 2.20
N GLY A 94 -15.95 -3.12 2.33
CA GLY A 94 -15.47 -3.62 3.62
C GLY A 94 -16.49 -4.48 4.38
N ILE A 95 -17.55 -4.94 3.71
CA ILE A 95 -18.49 -5.94 4.27
C ILE A 95 -17.77 -7.28 4.41
N ASP A 96 -17.01 -7.66 3.39
CA ASP A 96 -16.11 -8.80 3.47
C ASP A 96 -14.75 -8.36 4.03
N THR A 97 -14.48 -8.80 5.26
CA THR A 97 -13.21 -8.59 5.99
C THR A 97 -12.38 -9.86 6.10
N THR A 98 -12.86 -10.96 5.51
CA THR A 98 -12.26 -12.29 5.63
C THR A 98 -11.47 -12.69 4.38
N SER A 99 -11.83 -12.15 3.22
CA SER A 99 -11.11 -12.39 1.97
C SER A 99 -9.66 -11.89 2.04
N THR A 100 -8.74 -12.75 1.59
CA THR A 100 -7.31 -12.44 1.48
C THR A 100 -6.87 -12.18 0.04
N GLU A 101 -7.74 -12.42 -0.94
CA GLU A 101 -7.50 -12.26 -2.37
C GLU A 101 -8.77 -11.84 -3.11
N LEU A 102 -8.62 -11.35 -4.35
CA LEU A 102 -9.77 -11.00 -5.18
C LEU A 102 -10.37 -12.27 -5.80
N PRO A 103 -11.70 -12.34 -5.96
CA PRO A 103 -12.33 -13.45 -6.67
C PRO A 103 -11.86 -13.49 -8.13
N THR A 104 -11.81 -14.68 -8.71
CA THR A 104 -11.50 -14.86 -10.14
C THR A 104 -12.73 -14.52 -10.99
N ALA A 105 -12.51 -13.83 -12.12
CA ALA A 105 -13.57 -13.52 -13.06
C ALA A 105 -14.13 -14.81 -13.71
N PRO A 106 -15.44 -14.89 -13.99
CA PRO A 106 -16.01 -15.98 -14.77
C PRO A 106 -15.50 -15.99 -16.22
N GLU A 107 -15.58 -17.15 -16.87
CA GLU A 107 -15.37 -17.25 -18.32
C GLU A 107 -16.52 -16.56 -19.08
N ALA A 108 -16.18 -16.04 -20.27
CA ALA A 108 -17.08 -15.27 -21.14
C ALA A 108 -18.08 -16.16 -21.89
#